data_AF-Q8E078-F1
#
_entry.id   AF-Q8E078-F1
#
_cell.length_a   1.000
_cell.length_b   1.000
_cell.length_c   1.000
_cell.angle_alpha   90.00
_cell.angle_beta   90.00
_cell.angle_gamma   90.00
#
_symmetry.space_group_name_H-M   'P 1'
#
loop_
_entity.id
_entity.type
_entity.pdbx_description
1 polymer ?
#
loop_
_entity_poly.entity_id
_entity_poly.type
_entity_poly.pdbx_seq_one_letter_code
_entity_poly.pdbx_strand_id
1 'polypeptide(L)' 'MNLAILALGFAVMGVSIGEGILVANIAKSAARQPEMFSKLQTLMFTGVAFIEGTFFVLFAFTFLVR' A
#
# COMPACT_ATOMS: atom_id res chain seq x y z
N MET A 1 19.39 17.61 -7.56
CA MET A 1 18.19 16.76 -7.39
C MET A 1 17.93 16.65 -5.90
N ASN A 2 16.77 17.07 -5.42
CA ASN A 2 16.50 17.15 -3.98
C ASN A 2 16.39 15.72 -3.41
N LEU A 3 17.22 15.38 -2.42
CA LEU A 3 17.32 14.03 -1.84
C LEU A 3 15.95 13.54 -1.31
N ALA A 4 15.13 14.47 -0.82
CA ALA A 4 13.75 14.26 -0.41
C ALA A 4 12.86 13.67 -1.53
N ILE A 5 12.98 14.18 -2.76
CA ILE A 5 12.20 13.70 -3.92
C ILE A 5 12.62 12.27 -4.27
N LEU A 6 13.92 11.98 -4.18
CA LEU A 6 14.44 10.64 -4.44
C LEU A 6 13.93 9.64 -3.39
N ALA A 7 13.96 10.01 -2.10
CA ALA A 7 13.47 9.19 -0.99
C ALA A 7 11.97 8.91 -1.12
N LEU A 8 11.17 9.92 -1.46
CA LEU A 8 9.75 9.75 -1.76
C LEU A 8 9.52 8.81 -2.95
N GLY A 9 10.30 8.95 -4.02
CA GLY A 9 10.20 8.07 -5.19
C GLY A 9 10.42 6.59 -4.84
N PHE A 10 11.44 6.28 -4.03
CA PHE A 10 11.68 4.91 -3.55
C PHE A 10 10.56 4.39 -2.65
N ALA A 11 9.99 5.23 -1.80
CA ALA A 11 8.90 4.84 -0.92
C ALA A 11 7.62 4.53 -1.70
N VAL A 12 7.25 5.38 -2.67
CA VAL A 12 6.11 5.12 -3.56
C VAL A 12 6.26 3.77 -4.26
N MET A 13 7.46 3.46 -4.78
CA MET A 13 7.71 2.16 -5.41
C MET A 13 7.45 0.99 -4.46
N GLY A 14 7.94 1.06 -3.21
CA GLY A 14 7.73 0.00 -2.23
C GLY A 14 6.24 -0.22 -1.89
N VAL A 15 5.51 0.88 -1.72
CA VAL A 15 4.07 0.89 -1.42
C VAL A 15 3.29 0.29 -2.59
N SER A 16 3.54 0.75 -3.83
CA SER A 16 2.86 0.22 -5.02
C SER A 16 3.10 -1.27 -5.25
N ILE A 17 4.31 -1.76 -4.98
CA ILE A 17 4.61 -3.20 -5.07
C ILE A 17 3.83 -3.97 -3.99
N GLY A 18 3.82 -3.47 -2.75
CA GLY A 18 3.10 -4.10 -1.63
C GLY A 18 1.60 -4.19 -1.90
N GLU A 19 0.99 -3.11 -2.37
CA GLU A 19 -0.44 -3.08 -2.74
C GLU A 19 -0.73 -4.03 -3.91
N GLY A 20 0.10 -4.01 -4.95
CA GLY A 20 -0.06 -4.90 -6.10
C GLY A 20 -0.08 -6.37 -5.70
N ILE A 21 0.83 -6.78 -4.80
CA ILE A 21 0.87 -8.14 -4.26
C ILE A 21 -0.37 -8.45 -3.42
N LEU A 22 -0.79 -7.52 -2.55
CA LEU A 22 -1.98 -7.69 -1.71
C LEU A 22 -3.24 -7.90 -2.56
N VAL A 23 -3.49 -6.99 -3.51
CA VAL A 23 -4.66 -7.03 -4.39
C VAL A 23 -4.65 -8.27 -5.27
N ALA A 24 -3.49 -8.66 -5.82
CA ALA A 24 -3.38 -9.88 -6.61
C ALA A 24 -3.74 -11.14 -5.82
N ASN A 25 -3.33 -11.23 -4.55
CA ASN A 25 -3.65 -12.38 -3.69
C ASN A 25 -5.12 -12.40 -3.26
N ILE A 26 -5.72 -11.22 -3.02
CA ILE A 26 -7.16 -11.10 -2.74
C ILE A 26 -7.97 -11.51 -3.97
N ALA A 27 -7.61 -11.03 -5.16
CA ALA A 27 -8.28 -11.39 -6.40
C ALA A 27 -8.21 -12.91 -6.67
N LYS A 28 -7.04 -13.53 -6.46
CA LYS A 28 -6.89 -15.00 -6.56
C LYS A 28 -7.74 -15.75 -5.54
N SER A 29 -7.78 -15.27 -4.29
CA SER A 29 -8.60 -15.88 -3.23
C SER A 29 -10.09 -15.75 -3.53
N ALA A 30 -10.53 -14.59 -4.01
CA ALA A 30 -11.89 -14.32 -4.42
C ALA A 30 -12.34 -15.21 -5.59
N ALA A 31 -11.46 -15.42 -6.58
CA ALA A 31 -11.73 -16.33 -7.69
C ALA A 31 -11.88 -17.80 -7.24
N ARG A 32 -11.20 -18.21 -6.16
CA ARG A 32 -11.31 -19.56 -5.59
C ARG A 32 -12.54 -19.74 -4.71
N GLN A 33 -12.93 -18.71 -3.95
CA GLN A 33 -14.06 -18.73 -3.02
C GLN A 33 -14.85 -17.41 -3.07
N PRO A 34 -15.79 -17.27 -4.03
CA PRO A 34 -16.55 -16.04 -4.23
C PRO A 34 -17.40 -15.63 -3.01
N GLU A 35 -17.91 -16.62 -2.26
CA GLU A 35 -18.73 -16.39 -1.06
C GLU A 35 -17.98 -15.63 0.04
N MET A 36 -16.65 -15.71 0.06
CA MET A 36 -15.80 -15.06 1.04
C MET A 36 -15.39 -13.63 0.63
N PHE A 37 -15.84 -13.13 -0.52
CA PHE A 37 -15.40 -11.85 -1.07
C PHE A 37 -15.60 -10.67 -0.12
N SER A 38 -16.74 -10.58 0.57
CA SER A 38 -17.02 -9.49 1.51
C SER A 38 -16.02 -9.44 2.68
N LYS A 39 -15.60 -10.61 3.18
CA LYS A 39 -14.57 -10.72 4.23
C LYS A 39 -13.18 -10.39 3.68
N LEU A 40 -12.86 -10.89 2.47
CA LEU A 40 -11.60 -10.60 1.79
C LEU A 40 -11.44 -9.11 1.47
N GLN A 41 -12.52 -8.42 1.08
CA GLN A 41 -12.52 -6.99 0.81
C GLN A 41 -12.20 -6.18 2.08
N THR A 42 -12.77 -6.57 3.23
CA THR A 42 -12.46 -5.92 4.52
C THR A 42 -10.97 -6.08 4.87
N LEU A 43 -10.42 -7.28 4.68
CA LEU A 43 -8.99 -7.54 4.88
C LEU A 43 -8.12 -6.75 3.91
N MET A 44 -8.52 -6.66 2.64
CA MET A 44 -7.84 -5.86 1.61
C MET A 44 -7.76 -4.40 2.00
N PHE A 45 -8.88 -3.77 2.37
CA PHE A 45 -8.89 -2.37 2.80
C PHE A 45 -8.04 -2.13 4.04
N THR A 46 -8.07 -3.07 4.99
CA THR A 46 -7.21 -3.00 6.19
C THR A 46 -5.74 -3.07 5.81
N GLY A 47 -5.36 -3.99 4.93
CA GLY A 47 -3.98 -4.14 4.45
C GLY A 47 -3.50 -2.90 3.67
N VAL A 48 -4.33 -2.38 2.77
CA VAL A 48 -4.08 -1.13 2.03
C VAL A 48 -3.87 0.04 3.01
N ALA A 49 -4.74 0.18 4.02
CA ALA A 49 -4.61 1.26 5.00
C ALA A 49 -3.27 1.22 5.77
N PHE A 50 -2.76 0.03 6.09
CA PHE A 50 -1.43 -0.10 6.70
C PHE A 50 -0.30 0.25 5.74
N ILE A 51 -0.39 -0.19 4.49
CA ILE A 51 0.62 0.09 3.45
C ILE A 51 0.67 1.61 3.17
N GLU A 52 -0.48 2.22 2.88
CA GLU A 52 -0.61 3.67 2.66
C GLU A 52 -0.27 4.50 3.90
N GLY A 53 -0.57 3.99 5.11
CA GLY A 53 -0.19 4.64 6.36
C GLY A 53 1.32 4.89 6.45
N THR A 54 2.15 3.95 6.00
CA THR A 54 3.61 4.13 5.98
C THR A 54 4.06 5.19 4.97
N PHE A 55 3.37 5.28 3.83
CA PHE A 55 3.62 6.30 2.82
C PHE A 55 3.32 7.70 3.36
N PHE A 56 2.15 7.89 3.98
CA PHE A 56 1.74 9.19 4.52
C PHE A 56 2.66 9.67 5.65
N VAL A 57 3.17 8.76 6.48
CA VAL A 57 4.18 9.11 7.48
C VAL A 57 5.41 9.68 6.80
N LEU A 58 6.01 8.97 5.83
CA LEU A 58 7.19 9.46 5.13
C LEU A 58 6.94 10.77 4.37
N PHE A 59 5.76 10.89 3.75
CA PHE A 59 5.32 12.11 3.08
C PHE A 59 5.28 13.30 4.04
N ALA A 60 4.69 13.13 5.22
CA ALA A 60 4.66 14.17 6.25
C ALA A 60 6.08 14.53 6.74
N PHE A 61 6.94 13.53 6.98
CA PHE A 61 8.32 13.74 7.39
C PHE A 61 9.13 14.54 6.35
N THR A 62 8.80 14.42 5.07
CA THR A 62 9.47 15.16 4.00
C THR A 62 9.27 16.69 4.11
N PHE A 63 8.19 17.16 4.74
CA PHE A 63 7.98 18.59 5.00
C PHE A 63 8.55 19.06 6.34
N LEU A 64 8.71 18.13 7.30
CA LEU A 64 9.24 18.41 8.63
C LEU A 64 10.77 18.45 8.65
N VAL A 65 11.41 17.57 7.90
CA VAL A 65 12.86 17.50 7.77
C VAL A 65 13.28 18.48 6.67
N ARG A 66 13.72 19.68 7.06
CA ARG A 66 14.31 20.70 6.18
C ARG A 66 15.82 20.70 6.25
#